data_AF-A0AAV7BIN3-F1
#
_entry.id   AF-A0AAV7BIN3-F1
#
_cell.length_a   1.000
_cell.length_b   1.000
_cell.length_c   1.000
_cell.angle_alpha   90.00
_cell.angle_beta   90.00
_cell.angle_gamma   90.00
#
_symmetry.space_group_name_H-M   'P 1'
#
loop_
_entity.id
_entity.type
_entity.pdbx_description
1 polymer ?
#
loop_
_entity_poly.entity_id
_entity_poly.type
_entity_poly.pdbx_seq_one_letter_code
_entity_poly.pdbx_strand_id
1 'polypeptide(L)'
;MPEFQKKTVHIKDPARVEEIICGLIKGGAAKLQVITDFDMTLSRFSHNGKRCPTCHNVIDNCKYVSDECRKKLYELKEKYYAIEIDPDLTIKEKYPYMIEWYTKSHALLIEQRIQKDKLVEVIRDSDIMLKEGYETFFDKLNEHNTPVFIFSAGLGDVLEETIRQSGVYYPNVKVISNFMDFDENVGLDLCVVFIVCIYRLSW
;
A
#
# COMPACT_ATOMS: atom_id res chain seq x y z
N MET A 1 -21.03 4.74 -20.51
CA MET A 1 -19.67 5.05 -20.04
C MET A 1 -18.71 4.06 -20.70
N PRO A 2 -17.92 4.47 -21.72
CA PRO A 2 -17.02 3.59 -22.47
C PRO A 2 -16.03 2.81 -21.59
N GLU A 3 -15.64 3.38 -20.46
CA GLU A 3 -14.73 2.80 -19.47
C GLU A 3 -15.27 1.47 -18.92
N PHE A 4 -16.59 1.34 -18.78
CA PHE A 4 -17.29 0.15 -18.30
C PHE A 4 -17.41 -0.97 -19.35
N GLN A 5 -17.03 -0.70 -20.60
CA GLN A 5 -17.07 -1.68 -21.70
C GLN A 5 -15.73 -2.41 -21.89
N LYS A 6 -14.70 -2.08 -21.10
CA LYS A 6 -13.39 -2.74 -21.14
C LYS A 6 -13.52 -4.19 -20.67
N LYS A 7 -12.79 -5.11 -21.31
CA LYS A 7 -12.78 -6.55 -20.97
C LYS A 7 -12.30 -6.86 -19.55
N THR A 8 -11.61 -5.92 -18.91
CA THR A 8 -11.09 -6.02 -17.54
C THR A 8 -12.13 -5.63 -16.48
N VAL A 9 -13.32 -5.18 -16.89
CA VAL A 9 -14.40 -4.77 -15.99
C VAL A 9 -15.39 -5.91 -15.87
N HIS A 10 -15.51 -6.46 -14.67
CA HIS A 10 -16.45 -7.53 -14.35
C HIS A 10 -17.40 -7.04 -13.27
N ILE A 11 -18.70 -6.90 -13.61
CA ILE A 11 -19.73 -6.40 -12.70
C ILE A 11 -20.79 -7.48 -12.55
N LYS A 12 -21.01 -7.94 -11.31
CA LYS A 12 -22.00 -8.97 -10.99
C LYS A 12 -23.44 -8.47 -11.18
N ASP A 13 -23.71 -7.23 -10.77
CA ASP A 13 -25.04 -6.61 -10.82
C ASP A 13 -24.92 -5.17 -11.37
N PRO A 14 -25.06 -4.98 -12.70
CA PRO A 14 -24.93 -3.67 -13.32
C PRO A 14 -25.98 -2.66 -12.86
N ALA A 15 -27.22 -3.09 -12.66
CA ALA A 15 -28.31 -2.20 -12.24
C ALA A 15 -28.04 -1.61 -10.86
N ARG A 16 -27.58 -2.43 -9.91
CA ARG A 16 -27.18 -1.94 -8.58
C ARG A 16 -26.00 -0.96 -8.66
N VAL A 17 -25.02 -1.20 -9.53
CA VAL A 17 -23.89 -0.28 -9.72
C VAL A 17 -24.37 1.06 -10.29
N GLU A 18 -25.29 1.05 -11.25
CA GLU A 18 -25.89 2.27 -11.80
C GLU A 18 -26.63 3.08 -10.72
N GLU A 19 -27.40 2.41 -9.85
CA GLU A 19 -28.07 3.07 -8.72
C GLU A 19 -27.07 3.72 -7.75
N ILE A 20 -25.98 3.02 -7.41
CA ILE A 20 -24.91 3.54 -6.55
C ILE A 20 -24.27 4.77 -7.19
N ILE A 21 -23.88 4.70 -8.46
CA ILE A 21 -23.26 5.83 -9.19
C ILE A 21 -24.24 7.01 -9.26
N CYS A 22 -25.53 6.78 -9.52
CA CYS A 22 -26.56 7.81 -9.49
C CYS A 22 -26.66 8.47 -8.11
N GLY A 23 -26.54 7.70 -7.03
CA GLY A 23 -26.49 8.20 -5.66
C GLY A 23 -25.28 9.09 -5.40
N LEU A 24 -24.09 8.68 -5.86
CA LEU A 24 -22.85 9.46 -5.77
C LEU A 24 -22.98 10.80 -6.51
N ILE A 25 -23.51 10.79 -7.74
CA ILE A 25 -23.74 12.00 -8.54
C ILE A 25 -24.71 12.95 -7.82
N LYS A 26 -25.84 12.43 -7.30
CA LYS A 26 -26.82 13.24 -6.55
C LYS A 26 -26.25 13.82 -5.27
N GLY A 27 -25.34 13.11 -4.61
CA GLY A 27 -24.67 13.56 -3.39
C GLY A 27 -23.66 14.68 -3.65
N GLY A 28 -23.00 14.65 -4.80
CA GLY A 28 -21.97 15.61 -5.19
C GLY A 28 -20.72 15.56 -4.29
N ALA A 29 -19.76 16.46 -4.55
CA ALA A 29 -18.49 16.50 -3.84
C ALA A 29 -18.63 16.64 -2.32
N ALA A 30 -19.62 17.42 -1.85
CA ALA A 30 -19.83 17.68 -0.42
C ALA A 30 -20.20 16.42 0.39
N LYS A 31 -20.61 15.33 -0.26
CA LYS A 31 -20.95 14.05 0.39
C LYS A 31 -20.03 12.91 -0.01
N LEU A 32 -18.97 13.19 -0.78
CA LEU A 32 -18.02 12.19 -1.23
C LEU A 32 -16.82 12.13 -0.29
N GLN A 33 -16.35 10.91 -0.03
CA GLN A 33 -15.03 10.64 0.52
C GLN A 33 -14.49 9.38 -0.14
N VAL A 34 -13.16 9.26 -0.18
CA VAL A 34 -12.46 8.10 -0.72
C VAL A 34 -11.74 7.39 0.42
N ILE A 35 -11.98 6.09 0.55
CA ILE A 35 -11.21 5.18 1.40
C ILE A 35 -10.56 4.18 0.46
N THR A 36 -9.24 4.08 0.49
CA THR A 36 -8.49 3.28 -0.49
C THR A 36 -7.26 2.65 0.12
N ASP A 37 -6.92 1.45 -0.35
CA ASP A 37 -5.62 0.84 -0.08
C ASP A 37 -4.54 1.44 -1.01
N PHE A 38 -3.26 1.16 -0.75
CA PHE A 38 -2.15 1.67 -1.54
C PHE A 38 -1.51 0.58 -2.42
N ASP A 39 -0.95 -0.46 -1.80
CA ASP A 39 -0.14 -1.44 -2.50
C ASP A 39 -0.99 -2.26 -3.47
N MET A 40 -0.63 -2.26 -4.75
CA MET A 40 -1.35 -2.94 -5.84
C MET A 40 -2.75 -2.34 -6.15
N THR A 41 -3.22 -1.36 -5.36
CA THR A 41 -4.48 -0.62 -5.50
C THR A 41 -4.29 0.77 -6.11
N LEU A 42 -3.43 1.60 -5.53
CA LEU A 42 -2.96 2.85 -6.14
C LEU A 42 -1.64 2.63 -6.88
N SER A 43 -0.80 1.71 -6.40
CA SER A 43 0.39 1.25 -7.11
C SER A 43 0.08 0.14 -8.13
N ARG A 44 0.94 0.00 -9.13
CA ARG A 44 0.83 -1.04 -10.17
C ARG A 44 1.15 -2.40 -9.58
N PHE A 45 0.50 -3.43 -10.12
CA PHE A 45 0.84 -4.82 -9.81
C PHE A 45 2.06 -5.29 -10.60
N SER A 46 2.12 -4.93 -11.88
CA SER A 46 3.22 -5.26 -12.77
C SER A 46 3.40 -4.19 -13.84
N HIS A 47 4.58 -4.14 -14.43
CA HIS A 47 4.92 -3.29 -15.56
C HIS A 47 5.91 -4.03 -16.47
N ASN A 48 5.63 -4.05 -17.79
CA ASN A 48 6.45 -4.72 -18.81
C ASN A 48 6.79 -6.19 -18.46
N GLY A 49 5.83 -6.93 -17.90
CA GLY A 49 6.01 -8.34 -17.53
C GLY A 49 6.76 -8.58 -16.21
N LYS A 50 7.27 -7.53 -15.56
CA LYS A 50 7.91 -7.60 -14.23
C LYS A 50 6.93 -7.17 -13.14
N ARG A 51 6.93 -7.84 -11.99
CA ARG A 51 6.12 -7.46 -10.82
C ARG A 51 6.68 -6.15 -10.23
N CYS A 52 5.80 -5.18 -9.98
CA CYS A 52 6.16 -3.93 -9.32
C CYS A 52 6.30 -4.17 -7.80
N PRO A 53 7.17 -3.42 -7.10
CA PRO A 53 7.36 -3.57 -5.67
C PRO A 53 6.17 -3.00 -4.88
N THR A 54 5.85 -3.65 -3.76
CA THR A 54 5.09 -3.04 -2.66
C THR A 54 5.96 -2.06 -1.87
N CYS A 55 5.38 -1.29 -0.95
CA CYS A 55 6.16 -0.46 0.00
C CYS A 55 7.25 -1.26 0.74
N HIS A 56 6.97 -2.48 1.20
CA HIS A 56 7.99 -3.36 1.79
C HIS A 56 9.06 -3.75 0.78
N ASN A 57 8.67 -4.15 -0.45
CA ASN A 57 9.65 -4.57 -1.45
C ASN A 57 10.52 -3.42 -1.97
N VAL A 58 10.11 -2.15 -1.82
CA VAL A 58 11.01 -1.01 -2.05
C VAL A 58 12.18 -1.05 -1.07
N ILE A 59 11.92 -1.32 0.21
CA ILE A 59 12.96 -1.45 1.23
C ILE A 59 13.76 -2.73 1.06
N ASP A 60 13.09 -3.89 0.91
CA ASP A 60 13.75 -5.21 0.79
C ASP A 60 14.80 -5.23 -0.34
N ASN A 61 14.51 -4.50 -1.43
CA ASN A 61 15.36 -4.49 -2.61
C ASN A 61 16.40 -3.37 -2.63
N CYS A 62 16.37 -2.45 -1.67
CA CYS A 62 17.25 -1.29 -1.69
C CYS A 62 18.71 -1.66 -1.42
N LYS A 63 19.63 -0.77 -1.79
CA LYS A 63 21.08 -0.97 -1.64
C LYS A 63 21.56 -1.05 -0.18
N TYR A 64 20.72 -0.68 0.77
CA TYR A 64 21.03 -0.72 2.21
C TYR A 64 20.66 -2.06 2.87
N VAL A 65 19.95 -2.94 2.16
CA VAL A 65 19.65 -4.29 2.63
C VAL A 65 20.67 -5.25 2.04
N SER A 66 21.41 -5.92 2.92
CA SER A 66 22.41 -6.93 2.56
C SER A 66 21.77 -8.10 1.79
N ASP A 67 22.55 -8.75 0.91
CA ASP A 67 22.09 -9.91 0.15
C ASP A 67 21.65 -11.08 1.05
N GLU A 68 22.30 -11.26 2.19
CA GLU A 68 21.90 -12.26 3.19
C GLU A 68 20.52 -11.95 3.77
N CYS A 69 20.27 -10.69 4.16
CA CYS A 69 18.97 -10.27 4.67
C CYS A 69 17.90 -10.40 3.58
N ARG A 70 18.19 -9.99 2.35
CA ARG A 70 17.30 -10.11 1.20
C ARG A 70 16.89 -11.57 0.94
N LYS A 71 17.83 -12.51 1.08
CA LYS A 71 17.55 -13.94 0.98
C LYS A 71 16.58 -14.41 2.08
N LYS A 72 16.82 -14.00 3.34
CA LYS A 72 15.92 -14.33 4.46
C LYS A 72 14.51 -13.75 4.26
N LEU A 73 14.41 -12.51 3.80
CA LEU A 73 13.14 -11.85 3.48
C LEU A 73 12.39 -12.57 2.35
N TYR A 74 13.12 -13.02 1.32
CA TYR A 74 12.57 -13.81 0.23
C TYR A 74 12.01 -15.16 0.73
N GLU A 75 12.77 -15.87 1.57
CA GLU A 75 12.33 -17.14 2.18
C GLU A 75 11.09 -16.96 3.07
N LEU A 76 11.02 -15.88 3.85
CA LEU A 76 9.81 -15.53 4.60
C LEU A 76 8.63 -15.29 3.64
N LYS A 77 8.83 -14.48 2.60
CA LYS A 77 7.78 -14.18 1.61
C LYS A 77 7.25 -15.44 0.94
N GLU A 78 8.11 -16.33 0.45
CA GLU A 78 7.71 -17.60 -0.17
C GLU A 78 6.78 -18.41 0.75
N LYS A 79 7.17 -18.54 2.02
CA LYS A 79 6.39 -19.28 3.02
C LYS A 79 5.04 -18.62 3.31
N TYR A 80 5.04 -17.34 3.68
CA TYR A 80 3.85 -16.69 4.21
C TYR A 80 2.90 -16.22 3.12
N TYR A 81 3.40 -15.85 1.93
CA TYR A 81 2.54 -15.51 0.79
C TYR A 81 1.71 -16.71 0.34
N ALA A 82 2.28 -17.92 0.36
CA ALA A 82 1.54 -19.15 0.05
C ALA A 82 0.34 -19.33 1.01
N ILE A 83 0.51 -18.99 2.29
CA ILE A 83 -0.56 -19.03 3.31
C ILE A 83 -1.57 -17.90 3.10
N GLU A 84 -1.12 -16.69 2.75
CA GLU A 84 -1.98 -15.53 2.51
C GLU A 84 -3.01 -15.80 1.41
N ILE A 85 -2.57 -16.40 0.30
CA ILE A 85 -3.41 -16.66 -0.87
C ILE A 85 -4.14 -18.01 -0.81
N ASP A 86 -3.90 -18.83 0.21
CA ASP A 86 -4.47 -20.18 0.34
C ASP A 86 -6.01 -20.11 0.39
N PRO A 87 -6.74 -20.64 -0.61
CA PRO A 87 -8.20 -20.55 -0.63
C PRO A 87 -8.87 -21.44 0.44
N ASP A 88 -8.16 -22.43 0.99
CA ASP A 88 -8.70 -23.40 1.94
C ASP A 88 -8.62 -22.90 3.39
N LEU A 89 -7.79 -21.88 3.65
CA LEU A 89 -7.66 -21.26 4.96
C LEU A 89 -8.62 -20.07 5.13
N THR A 90 -9.31 -20.03 6.26
CA THR A 90 -10.13 -18.86 6.64
C THR A 90 -9.25 -17.67 7.02
N ILE A 91 -9.82 -16.46 6.96
CA ILE A 91 -9.14 -15.23 7.41
C ILE A 91 -8.65 -15.37 8.86
N LYS A 92 -9.45 -16.01 9.72
CA LYS A 92 -9.11 -16.21 11.14
C LYS A 92 -7.90 -17.13 11.32
N GLU A 93 -7.77 -18.15 10.48
CA GLU A 93 -6.63 -19.08 10.49
C GLU A 93 -5.37 -18.43 9.92
N LYS A 94 -5.51 -17.59 8.88
CA LYS A 94 -4.38 -16.84 8.29
C LYS A 94 -3.84 -15.77 9.23
N TYR A 95 -4.70 -15.14 10.02
CA TYR A 95 -4.35 -14.00 10.88
C TYR A 95 -3.07 -14.16 11.71
N PRO A 96 -2.88 -15.22 12.53
CA PRO A 96 -1.65 -15.39 13.31
C PRO A 96 -0.39 -15.52 12.44
N TYR A 97 -0.49 -16.13 11.25
CA TYR A 97 0.63 -16.23 10.32
C TYR A 97 1.02 -14.87 9.73
N MET A 98 0.05 -14.00 9.50
CA MET A 98 0.29 -12.66 8.97
C MET A 98 0.97 -11.77 10.02
N ILE A 99 0.56 -11.89 11.28
CA ILE A 99 1.31 -11.27 12.39
C ILE A 99 2.75 -11.79 12.42
N GLU A 100 2.94 -13.10 12.41
CA GLU A 100 4.27 -13.70 12.47
C GLU A 100 5.16 -13.26 11.29
N TRP A 101 4.61 -13.21 10.08
CA TRP A 101 5.33 -12.78 8.89
C TRP A 101 5.86 -11.36 9.01
N TYR A 102 4.99 -10.41 9.36
CA TYR A 102 5.38 -9.02 9.46
C TYR A 102 6.35 -8.79 10.62
N THR A 103 6.10 -9.40 11.79
CA THR A 103 7.02 -9.31 12.94
C THR A 103 8.43 -9.76 12.57
N LYS A 104 8.57 -10.90 11.86
CA LYS A 104 9.87 -11.40 11.43
C LYS A 104 10.50 -10.53 10.35
N SER A 105 9.71 -10.06 9.38
CA SER A 105 10.22 -9.23 8.29
C SER A 105 10.72 -7.89 8.82
N HIS A 106 9.97 -7.26 9.74
CA HIS A 106 10.36 -5.99 10.34
C HIS A 106 11.57 -6.12 11.23
N ALA A 107 11.69 -7.20 12.02
CA ALA A 107 12.90 -7.48 12.80
C ALA A 107 14.17 -7.52 11.92
N LEU A 108 14.10 -8.20 10.77
CA LEU A 108 15.21 -8.23 9.81
C LEU A 108 15.54 -6.85 9.24
N LEU A 109 14.53 -6.02 8.95
CA LEU A 109 14.73 -4.67 8.44
C LEU A 109 15.33 -3.72 9.48
N ILE A 110 14.92 -3.84 10.75
CA ILE A 110 15.51 -3.12 11.88
C ILE A 110 17.01 -3.41 11.99
N GLU A 111 17.41 -4.69 11.83
CA GLU A 111 18.83 -5.09 11.86
C GLU A 111 19.68 -4.42 10.77
N GLN A 112 19.08 -4.00 9.65
CA GLN A 112 19.79 -3.29 8.59
C GLN A 112 20.05 -1.81 8.91
N ARG A 113 19.44 -1.25 9.97
CA ARG A 113 19.66 0.13 10.47
C ARG A 113 19.58 1.20 9.38
N ILE A 114 18.56 1.11 8.52
CA ILE A 114 18.34 2.06 7.43
C ILE A 114 18.07 3.45 8.00
N GLN A 115 18.80 4.47 7.55
CA GLN A 115 18.61 5.83 8.06
C GLN A 115 17.43 6.53 7.37
N LYS A 116 16.68 7.36 8.11
CA LYS A 116 15.51 8.07 7.61
C LYS A 116 15.80 8.93 6.39
N ASP A 117 16.94 9.63 6.40
CA ASP A 117 17.38 10.51 5.31
C ASP A 117 17.66 9.75 4.01
N LYS A 118 17.90 8.44 4.08
CA LYS A 118 18.09 7.58 2.90
C LYS A 118 16.78 7.14 2.27
N LEU A 119 15.64 7.26 2.94
CA LEU A 119 14.37 6.86 2.34
C LEU A 119 14.11 7.60 1.03
N VAL A 120 14.36 8.92 1.00
CA VAL A 120 14.13 9.74 -0.21
C VAL A 120 14.85 9.15 -1.43
N GLU A 121 16.13 8.79 -1.30
CA GLU A 121 16.87 8.18 -2.40
C GLU A 121 16.47 6.73 -2.67
N VAL A 122 16.12 5.94 -1.64
CA VAL A 122 15.64 4.56 -1.81
C VAL A 122 14.37 4.53 -2.63
N ILE A 123 13.41 5.41 -2.34
CA ILE A 123 12.15 5.49 -3.09
C ILE A 123 12.41 5.97 -4.52
N ARG A 124 13.22 7.01 -4.69
CA ARG A 124 13.55 7.57 -6.00
C ARG A 124 14.23 6.56 -6.92
N ASP A 125 15.12 5.74 -6.36
CA ASP A 125 15.89 4.75 -7.12
C ASP A 125 15.14 3.41 -7.27
N SER A 126 13.89 3.31 -6.79
CA SER A 126 13.08 2.09 -6.83
C SER A 126 12.20 1.96 -8.09
N ASP A 127 11.71 0.75 -8.34
CA ASP A 127 10.78 0.44 -9.45
C ASP A 127 9.30 0.66 -9.06
N ILE A 128 8.99 1.38 -7.97
CA ILE A 128 7.59 1.61 -7.57
C ILE A 128 6.89 2.51 -8.59
N MET A 129 5.66 2.16 -8.95
CA MET A 129 4.90 2.89 -9.96
C MET A 129 3.45 3.04 -9.53
N LEU A 130 2.89 4.23 -9.66
CA LEU A 130 1.45 4.46 -9.51
C LEU A 130 0.70 4.01 -10.78
N LYS A 131 -0.58 3.64 -10.62
CA LYS A 131 -1.44 3.25 -11.75
C LYS A 131 -1.63 4.42 -12.70
N GLU A 132 -1.85 4.10 -13.97
CA GLU A 132 -2.15 5.11 -14.99
C GLU A 132 -3.37 5.96 -14.60
N GLY A 133 -3.24 7.28 -14.73
CA GLY A 133 -4.29 8.24 -14.37
C GLY A 133 -4.29 8.67 -12.90
N TYR A 134 -3.26 8.34 -12.13
CA TYR A 134 -3.16 8.73 -10.72
C TYR A 134 -3.16 10.25 -10.54
N GLU A 135 -2.52 11.01 -11.46
CA GLU A 135 -2.49 12.47 -11.43
C GLU A 135 -3.91 13.01 -11.45
N THR A 136 -4.69 12.64 -12.47
CA THR A 136 -6.08 13.08 -12.62
C THR A 136 -6.94 12.67 -11.42
N PHE A 137 -6.73 11.48 -10.87
CA PHE A 137 -7.45 11.01 -9.69
C PHE A 137 -7.21 11.91 -8.48
N PHE A 138 -5.95 12.15 -8.10
CA PHE A 138 -5.62 12.98 -6.95
C PHE A 138 -5.95 14.46 -7.18
N ASP A 139 -5.67 14.98 -8.38
CA ASP A 139 -5.92 16.39 -8.73
C ASP A 139 -7.40 16.74 -8.64
N LYS A 140 -8.28 15.89 -9.19
CA LYS A 140 -9.73 16.12 -9.14
C LYS A 140 -10.30 16.02 -7.73
N LEU A 141 -9.80 15.08 -6.93
CA LEU A 141 -10.20 14.98 -5.53
C LEU A 141 -9.76 16.20 -4.73
N ASN A 142 -8.53 16.69 -4.96
CA ASN A 142 -8.02 17.89 -4.30
C ASN A 142 -8.73 19.18 -4.75
N GLU A 143 -9.03 19.34 -6.05
CA GLU A 143 -9.80 20.48 -6.61
C GLU A 143 -11.13 20.67 -5.88
N HIS A 144 -11.77 19.55 -5.52
CA HIS A 144 -13.05 19.54 -4.79
C HIS A 144 -12.90 19.37 -3.28
N ASN A 145 -11.67 19.40 -2.74
CA ASN A 145 -11.34 19.15 -1.34
C ASN A 145 -12.01 17.87 -0.78
N THR A 146 -12.09 16.83 -1.62
CA THR A 146 -12.70 15.54 -1.27
C THR A 146 -11.75 14.80 -0.35
N PRO A 147 -12.16 14.39 0.87
CA PRO A 147 -11.29 13.65 1.78
C PRO A 147 -10.83 12.32 1.16
N VAL A 148 -9.52 12.09 1.16
CA VAL A 148 -8.92 10.82 0.74
C VAL A 148 -8.23 10.19 1.93
N PHE A 149 -8.66 8.99 2.29
CA PHE A 149 -8.10 8.21 3.37
C PHE A 149 -7.41 6.98 2.79
N ILE A 150 -6.08 7.03 2.75
CA ILE A 150 -5.26 5.91 2.32
C ILE A 150 -4.99 5.04 3.55
N PHE A 151 -5.52 3.83 3.54
CA PHE A 151 -5.37 2.87 4.64
C PHE A 151 -4.62 1.65 4.14
N SER A 152 -3.35 1.54 4.53
CA SER A 152 -2.42 0.57 3.95
C SER A 152 -1.75 -0.31 5.00
N ALA A 153 -1.65 -1.61 4.69
CA ALA A 153 -0.81 -2.57 5.43
C ALA A 153 0.69 -2.38 5.20
N GLY A 154 1.08 -1.51 4.26
CA GLY A 154 2.47 -1.27 3.86
C GLY A 154 3.28 -0.48 4.90
N LEU A 155 4.31 0.21 4.40
CA LEU A 155 5.16 1.12 5.17
C LEU A 155 4.75 2.57 4.90
N GLY A 156 4.32 3.27 5.95
CA GLY A 156 3.76 4.63 5.86
C GLY A 156 4.76 5.64 5.31
N ASP A 157 6.00 5.64 5.81
CA ASP A 157 7.05 6.56 5.35
C ASP A 157 7.38 6.37 3.86
N VAL A 158 7.38 5.12 3.39
CA VAL A 158 7.62 4.78 1.98
C VAL A 158 6.45 5.24 1.11
N LEU A 159 5.22 4.99 1.57
CA LEU A 159 4.00 5.42 0.89
C LEU A 159 3.97 6.94 0.75
N GLU A 160 4.12 7.67 1.86
CA GLU A 160 4.10 9.13 1.90
C GLU A 160 5.16 9.72 0.97
N GLU A 161 6.38 9.20 1.03
CA GLU A 161 7.46 9.66 0.16
C GLU A 161 7.18 9.36 -1.31
N THR A 162 6.58 8.21 -1.63
CA THR A 162 6.18 7.85 -3.00
C THR A 162 5.17 8.85 -3.58
N ILE A 163 4.10 9.15 -2.85
CA ILE A 163 3.09 10.11 -3.31
C ILE A 163 3.60 11.57 -3.27
N ARG A 164 4.55 11.88 -2.39
CA ARG A 164 5.23 13.18 -2.32
C ARG A 164 6.11 13.41 -3.54
N GLN A 165 6.97 12.46 -3.89
CA GLN A 165 7.83 12.55 -5.08
C GLN A 165 7.02 12.55 -6.37
N SER A 166 5.85 11.91 -6.36
CA SER A 166 4.90 11.93 -7.48
C SER A 166 4.07 13.22 -7.56
N GLY A 167 4.23 14.16 -6.62
CA GLY A 167 3.56 15.47 -6.64
C GLY A 167 2.07 15.45 -6.27
N VAL A 168 1.56 14.34 -5.73
CA VAL A 168 0.12 14.13 -5.47
C VAL A 168 -0.22 14.02 -3.98
N TYR A 169 0.73 14.30 -3.09
CA TYR A 169 0.47 14.32 -1.65
C TYR A 169 -0.18 15.64 -1.20
N TYR A 170 -1.45 15.80 -1.55
CA TYR A 170 -2.25 16.98 -1.27
C TYR A 170 -2.77 17.05 0.18
N PRO A 171 -3.17 18.24 0.70
CA PRO A 171 -3.69 18.39 2.06
C PRO A 171 -4.97 17.59 2.38
N ASN A 172 -5.75 17.22 1.36
CA ASN A 172 -6.95 16.39 1.52
C ASN A 172 -6.64 14.89 1.66
N VAL A 173 -5.37 14.47 1.54
CA VAL A 173 -4.93 13.09 1.66
C VAL A 173 -4.43 12.81 3.07
N LYS A 174 -5.02 11.79 3.71
CA LYS A 174 -4.63 11.32 5.03
C LYS A 174 -4.18 9.86 4.93
N VAL A 175 -3.01 9.57 5.48
CA VAL A 175 -2.40 8.24 5.43
C VAL A 175 -2.49 7.58 6.80
N ILE A 176 -2.98 6.34 6.85
CA ILE A 176 -2.86 5.45 8.00
C ILE A 176 -2.16 4.18 7.54
N SER A 177 -1.00 3.89 8.13
CA SER A 177 -0.17 2.73 7.79
C SER A 177 0.80 2.40 8.93
N ASN A 178 1.71 1.45 8.72
CA ASN A 178 2.79 1.16 9.66
C ASN A 178 3.94 2.15 9.44
N PHE A 179 4.07 3.13 10.33
CA PHE A 179 5.16 4.11 10.28
C PHE A 179 6.39 3.59 11.03
N MET A 180 7.56 3.88 10.46
CA MET A 180 8.85 3.59 11.07
C MET A 180 9.10 4.59 12.21
N ASP A 181 9.72 4.10 13.27
CA ASP A 181 10.19 4.93 14.38
C ASP A 181 11.72 5.05 14.30
N PHE A 182 12.28 6.24 14.43
CA PHE A 182 13.71 6.44 14.19
C PHE A 182 14.35 6.99 15.45
N ASP A 183 15.25 6.22 16.07
CA ASP A 183 16.07 6.70 17.18
C ASP A 183 17.33 7.40 16.65
N GLU A 184 17.59 8.62 17.12
CA GLU A 184 18.77 9.43 16.80
C GLU A 184 20.10 8.73 17.19
N ASN A 185 20.09 7.76 18.11
CA ASN A 185 21.30 7.11 18.62
C ASN A 185 21.49 5.64 18.21
N VAL A 186 20.46 4.94 17.72
CA VAL A 186 20.49 3.46 17.58
C VAL A 186 20.05 2.94 16.20
N GLY A 187 19.47 3.79 15.34
CA GLY A 187 19.00 3.40 14.01
C GLY A 187 17.48 3.17 13.96
N LEU A 188 17.02 2.52 12.88
CA LEU A 188 15.61 2.28 12.58
C LEU A 188 14.96 1.34 13.62
N ASP A 189 13.91 1.79 14.26
CA ASP A 189 12.92 0.97 14.96
C ASP A 189 11.65 0.91 14.08
N LEU A 190 10.93 -0.21 14.06
CA LEU A 190 9.70 -0.34 13.26
C LEU A 190 8.55 -0.51 14.24
N CYS A 191 7.80 0.56 14.44
CA CYS A 191 6.62 0.52 15.30
C CYS A 191 5.49 -0.24 14.60
N VAL A 192 5.39 -1.54 14.87
CA VAL A 192 4.35 -2.42 14.31
C VAL A 192 3.04 -2.25 15.09
N VAL A 193 2.33 -1.14 14.87
CA VAL A 193 1.05 -0.89 15.57
C VAL A 193 -0.18 -1.31 14.74
N PHE A 194 -0.12 -1.28 13.40
CA PHE A 194 -1.35 -1.23 12.60
C PHE A 194 -1.85 -2.54 11.97
N ILE A 195 -1.07 -3.63 11.98
CA ILE A 195 -1.55 -4.94 11.46
C ILE A 195 -2.76 -5.45 12.24
N VAL A 196 -2.83 -5.12 13.53
CA VAL A 196 -3.97 -5.44 14.41
C VAL A 196 -5.28 -4.82 13.89
N CYS A 197 -5.22 -3.69 13.18
CA CYS A 197 -6.41 -3.01 12.67
C CYS A 197 -6.95 -3.64 11.38
N ILE A 198 -6.09 -4.11 10.47
CA ILE A 198 -6.53 -4.53 9.12
C ILE A 198 -7.39 -5.79 9.17
N TYR A 199 -7.00 -6.79 9.96
CA TYR A 199 -7.81 -8.00 10.13
C TYR A 199 -8.99 -7.83 11.09
N ARG A 200 -8.97 -6.80 11.95
CA ARG A 200 -10.15 -6.43 12.77
C ARG A 200 -11.20 -5.65 11.99
N LEU A 201 -10.83 -5.00 10.89
CA LEU A 201 -11.72 -4.21 10.03
C LEU A 201 -12.25 -5.00 8.83
N SER A 202 -12.23 -6.34 8.91
CA SER A 202 -12.94 -7.19 7.95
C SER A 202 -14.46 -6.96 8.11
N TRP A 203 -15.02 -6.12 7.24
CA TRP A 203 -16.46 -5.84 7.13
C TRP A 203 -17.22 -6.98 6.43
#